data_AF-A0A538QID2-F1
#
_entry.id   AF-A0A538QID2-F1
#
_cell.length_a   1.000
_cell.length_b   1.000
_cell.length_c   1.000
_cell.angle_alpha   90.00
_cell.angle_beta   90.00
_cell.angle_gamma   90.00
#
_symmetry.space_group_name_H-M   'P 1'
#
loop_
_entity.id
_entity.type
_entity.pdbx_description
1 polymer ?
#
loop_
_entity_poly.entity_id
_entity_poly.type
_entity_poly.pdbx_seq_one_letter_code
_entity_poly.pdbx_strand_id
1 'polypeptide(L)'
;MTEPRPRARWWTAVAVAVAALAGCRRDPEVRARGPSPPGGDGHQLHSAGPAMTITADQLRAWSEQLCTLPPIDFAAALAALGIAGSIVSQTADFATVEPPPAGASRLGLTLENLGKNRGYLGTLEVTLGGAGVTRGELDQRFGAGNLLPRVDYDRPFVVNYRVELAGAPYRCTVSASFADEPTAASTAVQISLRRDVVRSPEPARSGR
;
A
#
# COMPACT_ATOMS: atom_id res chain seq x y z
N MET A 1 17.81 9.94 45.90
CA MET A 1 16.64 10.84 45.82
C MET A 1 17.02 11.95 44.87
N THR A 2 16.50 11.88 43.65
CA THR A 2 16.88 12.75 42.53
C THR A 2 15.57 13.16 41.87
N GLU A 3 15.25 14.45 41.95
CA GLU A 3 14.02 15.06 41.42
C GLU A 3 13.87 14.86 39.90
N PRO A 4 12.66 14.58 39.40
CA PRO A 4 12.38 14.60 37.97
C PRO A 4 12.09 16.03 37.49
N ARG A 5 12.86 16.48 36.49
CA ARG A 5 12.59 17.74 35.78
C ARG A 5 11.40 17.59 34.81
N PRO A 6 10.44 18.53 34.78
CA PRO A 6 9.32 18.49 33.84
C PRO A 6 9.76 18.94 32.44
N ARG A 7 9.45 18.14 31.41
CA ARG A 7 9.60 18.54 29.99
C ARG A 7 8.30 19.20 29.51
N ALA A 8 8.42 20.49 29.22
CA ALA A 8 7.36 21.33 28.67
C ALA A 8 6.91 20.84 27.28
N ARG A 9 5.60 20.78 27.09
CA ARG A 9 4.90 20.61 25.81
C ARG A 9 4.93 21.92 25.04
N TRP A 10 5.40 21.90 23.80
CA TRP A 10 5.33 23.04 22.88
C TRP A 10 4.38 22.66 21.74
N TRP A 11 3.19 23.26 21.73
CA TRP A 11 2.28 23.24 20.58
C TRP A 11 2.50 24.56 19.83
N THR A 12 2.91 24.49 18.57
CA THR A 12 2.97 25.67 17.70
C THR A 12 1.68 25.71 16.88
N ALA A 13 0.79 26.65 17.22
CA ALA A 13 -0.34 27.02 16.40
C ALA A 13 0.16 27.86 15.22
N VAL A 14 -0.13 27.43 13.98
CA VAL A 14 0.11 28.23 12.78
C VAL A 14 -1.16 29.01 12.46
N ALA A 15 -1.04 30.33 12.50
CA ALA A 15 -2.08 31.27 12.12
C ALA A 15 -2.22 31.35 10.59
N VAL A 16 -3.47 31.32 10.11
CA VAL A 16 -3.84 31.59 8.72
C VAL A 16 -3.90 33.11 8.51
N ALA A 17 -3.06 33.63 7.63
CA ALA A 17 -3.16 35.01 7.15
C ALA A 17 -3.88 35.02 5.79
N VAL A 18 -5.07 35.64 5.80
CA VAL A 18 -5.83 36.00 4.60
C VAL A 18 -5.31 37.35 4.11
N ALA A 19 -4.87 37.41 2.84
CA ALA A 19 -4.63 38.67 2.15
C ALA A 19 -5.43 38.69 0.85
N ALA A 20 -6.22 39.73 0.70
CA ALA A 20 -7.15 39.94 -0.39
C ALA A 20 -6.63 41.00 -1.37
N LEU A 21 -6.99 40.80 -2.65
CA LEU A 21 -7.20 41.79 -3.72
C LEU A 21 -5.99 42.42 -4.41
N ALA A 22 -5.73 41.95 -5.63
CA ALA A 22 -5.36 42.80 -6.76
C ALA A 22 -6.04 42.26 -8.04
N GLY A 23 -6.66 43.15 -8.80
CA GLY A 23 -7.72 42.83 -9.76
C GLY A 23 -7.28 42.18 -11.07
N CYS A 24 -8.17 41.33 -11.61
CA CYS A 24 -8.14 40.93 -13.01
C CYS A 24 -9.34 41.57 -13.73
N ARG A 25 -9.00 42.48 -14.65
CA ARG A 25 -9.87 43.02 -15.70
C ARG A 25 -10.53 41.86 -16.47
N ARG A 26 -11.85 41.93 -16.62
CA ARG A 26 -12.60 41.05 -17.54
C ARG A 26 -12.53 41.63 -18.94
N ASP A 27 -12.03 40.84 -19.90
CA ASP A 27 -12.18 41.08 -21.33
C ASP A 27 -13.54 40.52 -21.80
N PRO A 28 -14.43 41.32 -22.39
CA PRO A 28 -15.64 40.83 -23.02
C PRO A 28 -15.44 40.72 -24.54
N GLU A 29 -14.78 39.67 -25.02
CA GLU A 29 -14.94 39.25 -26.43
C GLU A 29 -15.83 38.01 -26.50
N VAL A 30 -17.12 38.33 -26.55
CA VAL A 30 -18.16 37.48 -27.14
C VAL A 30 -17.86 37.38 -28.64
N ARG A 31 -17.37 36.23 -29.10
CA ARG A 31 -17.42 35.84 -30.52
C ARG A 31 -17.87 34.40 -30.70
N ALA A 32 -19.01 34.29 -31.39
CA ALA A 32 -19.44 33.20 -32.27
C ALA A 32 -19.63 31.79 -31.67
N ARG A 33 -20.85 31.49 -31.20
CA ARG A 33 -21.39 30.11 -31.21
C ARG A 33 -21.99 29.81 -32.58
N GLY A 34 -21.29 28.99 -33.37
CA GLY A 34 -21.87 28.19 -34.44
C GLY A 34 -22.15 26.76 -33.95
N PRO A 35 -23.03 25.99 -34.62
CA PRO A 35 -23.60 24.76 -34.09
C PRO A 35 -22.57 23.63 -34.04
N SER A 36 -22.45 22.97 -32.87
CA SER A 36 -21.70 21.73 -32.73
C SER A 36 -22.52 20.55 -33.28
N PRO A 37 -21.91 19.62 -34.03
CA PRO A 37 -22.59 18.45 -34.57
C PRO A 37 -22.99 17.46 -33.47
N PRO A 38 -24.10 16.72 -33.64
CA PRO A 38 -24.42 15.59 -32.77
C PRO A 38 -23.69 14.35 -33.30
N GLY A 39 -22.71 13.84 -32.55
CA GLY A 39 -22.05 12.60 -32.93
C GLY A 39 -20.67 12.47 -32.31
N GLY A 40 -20.56 11.59 -31.32
CA GLY A 40 -19.31 11.28 -30.65
C GLY A 40 -19.61 10.27 -29.56
N ASP A 41 -19.92 9.05 -30.00
CA ASP A 41 -20.12 7.87 -29.17
C ASP A 41 -19.05 7.81 -28.08
N GLY A 42 -19.49 8.06 -26.85
CA GLY A 42 -18.72 7.78 -25.66
C GLY A 42 -18.54 6.27 -25.60
N HIS A 43 -17.47 5.77 -26.22
CA HIS A 43 -16.95 4.44 -25.96
C HIS A 43 -16.33 4.44 -24.57
N GLN A 44 -17.21 4.46 -23.56
CA GLN A 44 -16.93 4.11 -22.20
C GLN A 44 -16.68 2.61 -22.19
N LEU A 45 -15.44 2.21 -22.50
CA LEU A 45 -14.95 0.85 -22.34
C LEU A 45 -14.83 0.55 -20.85
N HIS A 46 -15.97 0.45 -20.16
CA HIS A 46 -16.08 -0.16 -18.84
C HIS A 46 -16.29 -1.65 -19.03
N SER A 47 -15.25 -2.33 -19.50
CA SER A 47 -15.12 -3.75 -19.17
C SER A 47 -14.70 -3.81 -17.71
N ALA A 48 -15.69 -3.80 -16.82
CA ALA A 48 -15.50 -4.21 -15.45
C ALA A 48 -15.02 -5.67 -15.51
N GLY A 49 -13.70 -5.87 -15.37
CA GLY A 49 -13.15 -7.19 -15.18
C GLY A 49 -13.84 -7.86 -13.97
N PRO A 50 -13.86 -9.20 -13.91
CA PRO A 50 -14.43 -9.91 -12.77
C PRO A 50 -13.84 -9.33 -11.47
N ALA A 51 -14.73 -8.97 -10.53
CA ALA A 51 -14.33 -8.38 -9.27
C ALA A 51 -13.45 -9.37 -8.50
N MET A 52 -12.14 -9.10 -8.44
CA MET A 52 -11.19 -9.93 -7.72
C MET A 52 -11.43 -9.79 -6.22
N THR A 53 -11.73 -10.90 -5.55
CA THR A 53 -11.97 -10.95 -4.09
C THR A 53 -10.67 -11.25 -3.36
N ILE A 54 -10.40 -10.54 -2.26
CA ILE A 54 -9.21 -10.76 -1.45
C ILE A 54 -9.39 -11.99 -0.56
N THR A 55 -8.65 -13.05 -0.88
CA THR A 55 -8.61 -14.33 -0.14
C THR A 55 -7.17 -14.65 0.30
N ALA A 56 -6.98 -15.60 1.21
CA ALA A 56 -5.64 -16.07 1.58
C ALA A 56 -4.84 -16.59 0.36
N ASP A 57 -5.50 -17.28 -0.57
CA ASP A 57 -4.90 -17.74 -1.82
C ASP A 57 -4.47 -16.60 -2.73
N GLN A 58 -5.30 -15.57 -2.86
CA GLN A 58 -4.97 -14.38 -3.65
C GLN A 58 -3.79 -13.62 -3.04
N LEU A 59 -3.78 -13.45 -1.71
CA LEU A 59 -2.65 -12.84 -1.00
C LEU A 59 -1.37 -13.64 -1.20
N ARG A 60 -1.46 -14.97 -1.22
CA ARG A 60 -0.32 -15.85 -1.52
C ARG A 60 0.18 -15.63 -2.93
N ALA A 61 -0.69 -15.66 -3.93
CA ALA A 61 -0.33 -15.44 -5.33
C ALA A 61 0.34 -14.07 -5.52
N TRP A 62 -0.23 -13.00 -4.94
CA TRP A 62 0.37 -11.67 -4.98
C TRP A 62 1.75 -11.62 -4.30
N SER A 63 1.89 -12.24 -3.13
CA SER A 63 3.17 -12.26 -2.41
C SER A 63 4.26 -12.98 -3.20
N GLU A 64 3.96 -14.13 -3.80
CA GLU A 64 4.89 -14.90 -4.64
C GLU A 64 5.30 -14.08 -5.86
N GLN A 65 4.34 -13.45 -6.53
CA GLN A 65 4.62 -12.63 -7.69
C GLN A 65 5.50 -11.42 -7.32
N LEU A 66 5.19 -10.69 -6.25
CA LEU A 66 6.01 -9.58 -5.74
C LEU A 66 7.45 -9.99 -5.44
N CYS A 67 7.70 -11.24 -5.04
CA CYS A 67 9.06 -11.73 -4.78
C CYS A 67 9.87 -11.88 -6.07
N THR A 68 9.21 -12.25 -7.16
CA THR A 68 9.85 -12.50 -8.47
C THR A 68 10.03 -11.26 -9.33
N LEU A 69 9.18 -10.24 -9.13
CA LEU A 69 9.21 -9.03 -9.93
C LEU A 69 10.53 -8.24 -9.73
N PRO A 70 11.09 -7.61 -10.78
CA PRO A 70 12.21 -6.69 -10.64
C PRO A 70 11.79 -5.43 -9.84
N PRO A 71 12.71 -4.52 -9.49
CA PRO A 71 12.29 -3.18 -9.04
C PRO A 71 11.34 -2.57 -10.09
N ILE A 72 10.14 -2.20 -9.67
CA ILE A 72 9.05 -1.71 -10.53
C ILE A 72 8.30 -0.58 -9.84
N ASP A 73 7.70 0.31 -10.64
CA ASP A 73 6.80 1.34 -10.14
C ASP A 73 5.42 0.79 -9.78
N PHE A 74 4.54 1.67 -9.29
CA PHE A 74 3.18 1.30 -8.90
C PHE A 74 2.32 0.78 -10.05
N ALA A 75 2.36 1.41 -11.22
CA ALA A 75 1.49 1.05 -12.32
C ALA A 75 1.83 -0.34 -12.87
N ALA A 76 3.13 -0.60 -13.06
CA ALA A 76 3.62 -1.90 -13.48
C ALA A 76 3.30 -3.01 -12.45
N ALA A 77 3.38 -2.69 -11.15
CA ALA A 77 3.04 -3.64 -10.10
C ALA A 77 1.56 -4.01 -10.10
N LEU A 78 0.65 -3.03 -10.19
CA LEU A 78 -0.79 -3.31 -10.23
C LEU A 78 -1.16 -4.14 -11.47
N ALA A 79 -0.61 -3.78 -12.63
CA ALA A 79 -0.82 -4.53 -13.86
C ALA A 79 -0.33 -5.99 -13.73
N ALA A 80 0.85 -6.20 -13.14
CA ALA A 80 1.39 -7.54 -12.90
C ALA A 80 0.47 -8.35 -11.97
N LEU A 81 0.02 -7.74 -10.87
CA LEU A 81 -0.83 -8.39 -9.86
C LEU A 81 -2.30 -8.56 -10.31
N GLY A 82 -2.67 -8.05 -11.49
CA GLY A 82 -4.04 -8.08 -11.99
C GLY A 82 -5.00 -7.20 -11.17
N ILE A 83 -4.48 -6.16 -10.52
CA ILE A 83 -5.29 -5.23 -9.72
C ILE A 83 -5.78 -4.10 -10.62
N ALA A 84 -7.09 -4.00 -10.79
CA ALA A 84 -7.73 -2.90 -11.49
C ALA A 84 -7.89 -1.67 -10.57
N GLY A 85 -7.90 -0.49 -11.17
CA GLY A 85 -8.14 0.79 -10.48
C GLY A 85 -7.17 1.86 -10.94
N SER A 86 -7.43 3.10 -10.50
CA SER A 86 -6.59 4.26 -10.75
C SER A 86 -5.72 4.53 -9.54
N ILE A 87 -4.44 4.84 -9.77
CA ILE A 87 -3.53 5.26 -8.70
C ILE A 87 -3.80 6.73 -8.37
N VAL A 88 -4.16 7.00 -7.12
CA VAL A 88 -4.38 8.34 -6.58
C VAL A 88 -3.23 8.66 -5.62
N SER A 89 -2.35 9.58 -6.02
CA SER A 89 -1.24 10.03 -5.18
C SER A 89 -1.76 10.77 -3.94
N GLN A 90 -1.21 10.44 -2.78
CA GLN A 90 -1.54 11.05 -1.50
C GLN A 90 -0.34 11.82 -0.93
N THR A 91 0.86 11.26 -1.07
CA THR A 91 2.14 11.90 -0.76
C THR A 91 3.17 11.57 -1.84
N ALA A 92 4.40 12.04 -1.68
CA ALA A 92 5.50 11.72 -2.60
C ALA A 92 5.85 10.22 -2.66
N ASP A 93 5.62 9.49 -1.58
CA ASP A 93 5.99 8.07 -1.41
C ASP A 93 4.79 7.15 -1.18
N PHE A 94 3.58 7.69 -1.07
CA PHE A 94 2.36 6.93 -0.79
C PHE A 94 1.23 7.27 -1.77
N ALA A 95 0.57 6.23 -2.26
CA ALA A 95 -0.61 6.34 -3.12
C ALA A 95 -1.70 5.33 -2.72
N THR A 96 -2.93 5.56 -3.14
CA THR A 96 -4.06 4.63 -3.01
C THR A 96 -4.56 4.18 -4.38
N VAL A 97 -5.30 3.07 -4.43
CA VAL A 97 -5.97 2.59 -5.65
C VAL A 97 -7.48 2.79 -5.53
N GLU A 98 -8.08 3.43 -6.53
CA GLU A 98 -9.51 3.75 -6.57
C GLU A 98 -10.19 3.23 -7.86
N PRO A 99 -11.29 2.47 -7.76
CA PRO A 99 -11.87 1.95 -6.51
C PRO A 99 -10.96 0.88 -5.88
N PRO A 100 -11.07 0.62 -4.56
CA PRO A 100 -10.36 -0.48 -3.93
C PRO A 100 -10.84 -1.84 -4.50
N PRO A 101 -9.98 -2.87 -4.52
CA PRO A 101 -10.38 -4.21 -4.95
C PRO A 101 -11.46 -4.79 -4.03
N ALA A 102 -12.27 -5.72 -4.55
CA ALA A 102 -13.37 -6.28 -3.77
C ALA A 102 -12.86 -6.99 -2.50
N GLY A 103 -13.50 -6.70 -1.36
CA GLY A 103 -13.08 -7.16 -0.04
C GLY A 103 -12.10 -6.20 0.67
N ALA A 104 -11.52 -5.22 -0.03
CA ALA A 104 -10.80 -4.12 0.60
C ALA A 104 -11.69 -2.89 0.78
N SER A 105 -11.52 -2.22 1.92
CA SER A 105 -11.96 -0.83 2.11
C SER A 105 -10.94 0.17 1.58
N ARG A 106 -9.66 -0.24 1.48
CA ARG A 106 -8.55 0.57 0.95
C ARG A 106 -7.41 -0.31 0.47
N LEU A 107 -6.78 0.09 -0.63
CA LEU A 107 -5.50 -0.45 -1.08
C LEU A 107 -4.47 0.69 -1.16
N GLY A 108 -3.42 0.60 -0.36
CA GLY A 108 -2.31 1.54 -0.30
C GLY A 108 -1.04 0.96 -0.93
N LEU A 109 -0.23 1.84 -1.53
CA LEU A 109 1.05 1.51 -2.14
C LEU A 109 2.11 2.47 -1.58
N THR A 110 3.23 1.92 -1.11
CA THR A 110 4.34 2.70 -0.56
C THR A 110 5.62 2.42 -1.33
N LEU A 111 6.33 3.47 -1.71
CA LEU A 111 7.66 3.38 -2.31
C LEU A 111 8.70 3.01 -1.24
N GLU A 112 9.68 2.21 -1.63
CA GLU A 112 10.88 2.05 -0.83
C GLU A 112 11.64 3.38 -0.78
N ASN A 113 12.07 3.77 0.41
CA ASN A 113 12.70 5.06 0.66
C ASN A 113 14.21 4.91 0.89
N LEU A 114 14.73 3.68 0.96
CA LEU A 114 16.12 3.38 1.30
C LEU A 114 16.83 2.50 0.26
N GLY A 115 18.16 2.66 0.19
CA GLY A 115 19.03 1.80 -0.60
C GLY A 115 18.87 1.94 -2.12
N LYS A 116 19.28 0.90 -2.84
CA LYS A 116 19.31 0.88 -4.32
C LYS A 116 17.92 0.81 -4.96
N ASN A 117 16.89 0.47 -4.17
CA ASN A 117 15.51 0.32 -4.64
C ASN A 117 14.64 1.53 -4.31
N ARG A 118 15.25 2.66 -3.90
CA ARG A 118 14.52 3.88 -3.62
C ARG A 118 13.68 4.30 -4.84
N GLY A 119 12.41 4.60 -4.61
CA GLY A 119 11.48 5.03 -5.66
C GLY A 119 10.77 3.91 -6.42
N TYR A 120 10.96 2.65 -6.02
CA TYR A 120 10.18 1.51 -6.51
C TYR A 120 9.18 1.02 -5.45
N LEU A 121 8.18 0.22 -5.86
CA LEU A 121 7.23 -0.37 -4.92
C LEU A 121 7.96 -1.21 -3.85
N GLY A 122 7.81 -0.79 -2.58
CA GLY A 122 8.32 -1.51 -1.42
C GLY A 122 7.22 -2.29 -0.69
N THR A 123 6.05 -1.67 -0.50
CA THR A 123 4.95 -2.26 0.28
C THR A 123 3.60 -2.03 -0.39
N LEU A 124 2.77 -3.07 -0.39
CA LEU A 124 1.35 -3.01 -0.73
C LEU A 124 0.53 -3.30 0.53
N GLU A 125 -0.40 -2.43 0.88
CA GLU A 125 -1.21 -2.52 2.10
C GLU A 125 -2.69 -2.62 1.77
N VAL A 126 -3.34 -3.67 2.27
CA VAL A 126 -4.76 -3.93 2.11
C VAL A 126 -5.46 -3.68 3.44
N THR A 127 -6.34 -2.70 3.53
CA THR A 127 -7.31 -2.60 4.64
C THR A 127 -8.57 -3.35 4.25
N LEU A 128 -8.98 -4.32 5.07
CA LEU A 128 -10.13 -5.18 4.75
C LEU A 128 -11.45 -4.47 5.10
N GLY A 129 -12.48 -4.67 4.28
CA GLY A 129 -13.76 -3.94 4.36
C GLY A 129 -15.00 -4.76 4.70
N GLY A 130 -14.86 -6.06 5.02
CA GLY A 130 -16.00 -6.97 5.22
C GLY A 130 -15.59 -8.31 5.85
N ALA A 131 -16.18 -9.41 5.37
CA ALA A 131 -15.73 -10.77 5.69
C ALA A 131 -14.25 -10.91 5.29
N GLY A 132 -13.37 -10.78 6.27
CA GLY A 132 -11.93 -10.72 6.06
C GLY A 132 -11.28 -12.09 6.12
N VAL A 133 -9.98 -12.11 5.82
CA VAL A 133 -9.15 -13.31 5.94
C VAL A 133 -8.83 -13.54 7.42
N THR A 134 -9.08 -14.75 7.90
CA THR A 134 -8.79 -15.16 9.27
C THR A 134 -7.33 -15.57 9.44
N ARG A 135 -6.83 -15.56 10.68
CA ARG A 135 -5.51 -16.10 10.99
C ARG A 135 -5.38 -17.57 10.58
N GLY A 136 -6.41 -18.39 10.81
CA GLY A 136 -6.38 -19.82 10.47
C GLY A 136 -6.21 -20.08 8.98
N GLU A 137 -6.87 -19.29 8.14
CA GLU A 137 -6.70 -19.36 6.67
C GLU A 137 -5.30 -18.92 6.24
N LEU A 138 -4.74 -17.89 6.88
CA LEU A 138 -3.36 -17.47 6.64
C LEU A 138 -2.36 -18.55 7.07
N ASP A 139 -2.51 -19.11 8.28
CA ASP A 139 -1.65 -20.18 8.79
C ASP A 139 -1.73 -21.43 7.87
N GLN A 140 -2.91 -21.77 7.36
CA GLN A 140 -3.08 -22.86 6.39
C GLN A 140 -2.34 -22.60 5.08
N ARG A 141 -2.34 -21.35 4.60
CA ARG A 141 -1.79 -21.00 3.29
C ARG A 141 -0.30 -20.66 3.30
N PHE A 142 0.18 -20.06 4.39
CA PHE A 142 1.56 -19.58 4.52
C PHE A 142 2.38 -20.43 5.49
N GLY A 143 1.77 -21.38 6.19
CA GLY A 143 2.37 -22.04 7.35
C GLY A 143 2.23 -21.18 8.61
N ALA A 144 2.65 -21.73 9.75
CA ALA A 144 2.52 -21.05 11.03
C ALA A 144 3.23 -19.68 11.03
N GLY A 145 2.45 -18.63 11.27
CA GLY A 145 2.96 -17.27 11.39
C GLY A 145 3.69 -17.01 12.71
N ASN A 146 4.59 -16.03 12.69
CA ASN A 146 5.30 -15.57 13.89
C ASN A 146 4.62 -14.33 14.45
N LEU A 147 4.04 -14.43 15.64
CA LEU A 147 3.50 -13.27 16.36
C LEU A 147 4.67 -12.35 16.76
N LEU A 148 4.64 -11.10 16.30
CA LEU A 148 5.65 -10.12 16.66
C LEU A 148 5.42 -9.60 18.09
N PRO A 149 6.51 -9.29 18.82
CA PRO A 149 6.39 -8.62 20.11
C PRO A 149 5.64 -7.29 19.98
N ARG A 150 4.72 -7.05 20.91
CA ARG A 150 4.07 -5.74 21.03
C ARG A 150 4.99 -4.80 21.79
N VAL A 151 5.17 -3.62 21.23
CA VAL A 151 5.92 -2.53 21.89
C VAL A 151 5.01 -1.57 22.66
N ASP A 152 3.69 -1.64 22.41
CA ASP A 152 2.67 -0.79 23.03
C ASP A 152 1.29 -1.51 23.02
N TYR A 153 0.44 -1.22 24.00
CA TYR A 153 -0.91 -1.76 24.15
C TYR A 153 -1.93 -1.17 23.18
N ASP A 154 -1.65 -0.01 22.59
CA ASP A 154 -2.56 0.63 21.62
C ASP A 154 -2.27 0.20 20.17
N ARG A 155 -1.26 -0.64 19.94
CA ARG A 155 -0.92 -1.16 18.60
C ARG A 155 -1.57 -2.51 18.33
N PRO A 156 -2.01 -2.75 17.08
CA PRO A 156 -2.56 -4.05 16.70
C PRO A 156 -1.53 -5.17 16.91
N PHE A 157 -2.03 -6.38 17.12
CA PHE A 157 -1.21 -7.58 17.09
C PHE A 157 -0.80 -7.86 15.65
N VAL A 158 0.47 -8.14 15.40
CA VAL A 158 0.99 -8.40 14.05
C VAL A 158 1.56 -9.81 13.98
N VAL A 159 1.04 -10.60 13.05
CA VAL A 159 1.58 -11.92 12.72
C VAL A 159 2.30 -11.84 11.37
N ASN A 160 3.57 -12.26 11.36
CA ASN A 160 4.40 -12.27 10.17
C ASN A 160 4.53 -13.66 9.56
N TYR A 161 4.33 -13.74 8.26
CA TYR A 161 4.58 -14.90 7.42
C TYR A 161 5.69 -14.57 6.43
N ARG A 162 6.55 -15.55 6.14
CA ARG A 162 7.63 -15.41 5.17
C ARG A 162 7.29 -16.15 3.90
N VAL A 163 7.55 -15.51 2.77
CA VAL A 163 7.43 -16.09 1.45
C VAL A 163 8.81 -16.04 0.81
N GLU A 164 9.41 -17.21 0.64
CA GLU A 164 10.72 -17.39 0.04
C GLU A 164 10.58 -18.31 -1.16
N LEU A 165 10.96 -17.79 -2.32
CA LEU A 165 10.99 -18.53 -3.57
C LEU A 165 12.44 -18.71 -4.00
N ALA A 166 12.81 -19.94 -4.37
CA ALA A 166 14.16 -20.23 -4.83
C ALA A 166 14.51 -19.38 -6.06
N GLY A 167 15.62 -18.65 -5.99
CA GLY A 167 16.10 -17.78 -7.06
C GLY A 167 15.38 -16.43 -7.20
N ALA A 168 14.42 -16.11 -6.32
CA ALA A 168 13.74 -14.82 -6.37
C ALA A 168 14.67 -13.67 -5.92
N PRO A 169 14.63 -12.49 -6.59
CA PRO A 169 15.44 -11.33 -6.22
C PRO A 169 15.05 -10.70 -4.88
N TYR A 170 13.84 -10.97 -4.40
CA TYR A 170 13.33 -10.45 -3.13
C TYR A 170 12.82 -11.58 -2.24
N ARG A 171 12.93 -11.36 -0.94
CA ARG A 171 12.13 -12.06 0.06
C ARG A 171 10.86 -11.25 0.27
N CYS A 172 9.72 -11.89 0.46
CA CYS A 172 8.52 -11.16 0.83
C CYS A 172 8.06 -11.52 2.24
N THR A 173 7.59 -10.50 2.94
CA THR A 173 6.98 -10.64 4.25
C THR A 173 5.51 -10.27 4.13
N VAL A 174 4.63 -11.16 4.57
CA VAL A 174 3.21 -10.88 4.75
C VAL A 174 2.98 -10.59 6.21
N SER A 175 2.50 -9.39 6.53
CA SER A 175 2.20 -8.98 7.91
C SER A 175 0.70 -8.78 8.05
N ALA A 176 0.06 -9.59 8.89
CA ALA A 176 -1.36 -9.50 9.18
C ALA A 176 -1.58 -8.82 10.54
N SER A 177 -2.37 -7.75 10.55
CA SER A 177 -2.71 -7.00 11.76
C SER A 177 -4.08 -7.41 12.29
N PHE A 178 -4.20 -7.55 13.61
CA PHE A 178 -5.41 -7.94 14.33
C PHE A 178 -5.66 -6.95 15.47
N ALA A 179 -6.94 -6.65 15.73
CA ALA A 179 -7.33 -5.72 16.78
C ALA A 179 -6.98 -6.27 18.19
N ASP A 180 -7.27 -7.55 18.39
CA ASP A 180 -7.05 -8.27 19.65
C ASP A 180 -6.03 -9.40 19.48
N GLU A 181 -5.71 -10.09 20.59
CA GLU A 181 -4.80 -11.23 20.55
C GLU A 181 -5.35 -12.30 19.60
N PRO A 182 -4.61 -12.66 18.54
CA PRO A 182 -5.20 -13.40 17.45
C PRO A 182 -5.32 -14.88 17.78
N THR A 183 -6.52 -15.41 17.64
CA THR A 183 -6.81 -16.85 17.58
C THR A 183 -6.93 -17.29 16.11
N ALA A 184 -7.07 -18.59 15.83
CA ALA A 184 -7.28 -19.06 14.46
C ALA A 184 -8.53 -18.44 13.79
N ALA A 185 -9.57 -18.10 14.56
CA ALA A 185 -10.79 -17.48 14.05
C ALA A 185 -10.72 -15.94 13.95
N SER A 186 -9.65 -15.31 14.44
CA SER A 186 -9.52 -13.86 14.42
C SER A 186 -9.36 -13.36 12.98
N THR A 187 -10.19 -12.40 12.59
CA THR A 187 -10.15 -11.75 11.28
C THR A 187 -9.08 -10.66 11.25
N ALA A 188 -8.25 -10.64 10.22
CA ALA A 188 -7.29 -9.57 10.01
C ALA A 188 -8.01 -8.26 9.65
N VAL A 189 -7.52 -7.13 10.16
CA VAL A 189 -8.01 -5.79 9.80
C VAL A 189 -7.20 -5.16 8.67
N GLN A 190 -5.91 -5.52 8.60
CA GLN A 190 -4.99 -5.03 7.58
C GLN A 190 -3.98 -6.13 7.23
N ILE A 191 -3.66 -6.26 5.95
CA ILE A 191 -2.59 -7.11 5.43
C ILE A 191 -1.57 -6.24 4.71
N SER A 192 -0.31 -6.38 5.05
CA SER A 192 0.80 -5.72 4.37
C SER A 192 1.67 -6.76 3.65
N LEU A 193 1.89 -6.58 2.35
CA LEU A 193 2.80 -7.36 1.53
C LEU A 193 4.04 -6.52 1.28
N ARG A 194 5.14 -6.86 1.95
CA ARG A 194 6.40 -6.12 1.86
C ARG A 194 7.43 -6.91 1.06
N ARG A 195 8.18 -6.20 0.23
CA ARG A 195 9.39 -6.71 -0.44
C ARG A 195 10.62 -6.33 0.37
N ASP A 196 11.37 -7.34 0.79
CA ASP A 196 12.63 -7.19 1.49
C ASP A 196 13.78 -7.56 0.56
N VAL A 197 14.75 -6.65 0.45
CA VAL A 197 15.95 -6.89 -0.36
C VAL A 197 16.76 -8.01 0.28
N VAL A 198 16.91 -9.13 -0.44
CA VAL A 198 17.88 -10.14 -0.04
C VAL A 198 19.26 -9.55 -0.29
N ARG A 199 19.97 -9.18 0.78
CA ARG A 199 21.39 -8.89 0.64
C ARG A 199 22.07 -10.19 0.27
N SER A 200 22.47 -10.34 -0.99
CA SER A 200 23.42 -11.37 -1.36
C SER A 200 24.63 -11.23 -0.43
N PRO A 201 25.13 -12.33 0.17
CA PRO A 201 26.37 -12.25 0.93
C PRO A 201 27.43 -11.64 0.01
N GLU A 202 28.09 -10.58 0.47
CA GLU A 202 29.20 -9.95 -0.28
C GLU A 202 30.16 -11.09 -0.63
N PRO A 203 30.50 -11.31 -1.92
CA PRO A 203 31.43 -12.36 -2.28
C PRO A 203 32.70 -12.12 -1.47
N ALA A 204 33.12 -13.12 -0.70
CA ALA A 204 34.29 -13.02 0.16
C ALA A 204 35.41 -12.38 -0.65
N ARG A 205 35.86 -11.18 -0.24
CA ARG A 205 36.91 -10.47 -0.95
C ARG A 205 38.10 -11.40 -1.02
N SER A 206 38.33 -11.97 -2.20
CA SER A 206 39.50 -12.81 -2.46
C SER A 206 40.70 -11.89 -2.32
N GLY A 207 41.38 -11.98 -1.18
CA GLY A 207 42.64 -11.27 -0.97
C GLY A 207 43.61 -11.63 -2.08
N ARG A 208 44.14 -10.60 -2.74
CA ARG A 208 45.36 -10.69 -3.55
C ARG A 208 46.52 -10.19 -2.69
#